data_AF-V4K433-F1
#
_entry.id   AF-V4K433-F1
#
_cell.length_a   1.000
_cell.length_b   1.000
_cell.length_c   1.000
_cell.angle_alpha   90.00
_cell.angle_beta   90.00
_cell.angle_gamma   90.00
#
_symmetry.space_group_name_H-M   'P 1'
#
loop_
_entity.id
_entity.type
_entity.pdbx_description
1 polymer ?
#
loop_
_entity_poly.entity_id
_entity_poly.type
_entity_poly.pdbx_seq_one_letter_code
_entity_poly.pdbx_strand_id
1 'polypeptide(L)'
;MSEYLSEVKDLLQKEATKYDIKVEVKGKNVISITKGGTELMSIRDADDNVEITYKGQKYVYDKWYTKPQHLAQVVFNVLNASSQK
;
A
#
# COMPACT_ATOMS: atom_id res chain seq x y z
N MET A 1 13.57 0.04 -6.15
CA MET A 1 12.44 0.61 -5.40
C MET A 1 12.87 1.98 -4.91
N SER A 2 11.98 2.97 -4.97
CA SER A 2 12.22 4.29 -4.40
C SER A 2 12.32 4.24 -2.87
N GLU A 3 12.96 5.25 -2.29
CA GLU A 3 13.00 5.43 -0.82
C GLU A 3 11.59 5.53 -0.25
N TYR A 4 10.74 6.37 -0.88
CA TYR A 4 9.33 6.51 -0.53
C TYR A 4 8.59 5.18 -0.40
N LEU A 5 8.66 4.33 -1.44
CA LEU A 5 7.92 3.06 -1.44
C LEU A 5 8.55 2.04 -0.49
N SER A 6 9.85 2.16 -0.22
CA SER A 6 10.54 1.33 0.78
C SER A 6 10.07 1.67 2.19
N GLU A 7 9.95 2.96 2.53
CA GLU A 7 9.38 3.40 3.81
C GLU A 7 7.94 2.92 3.99
N VAL A 8 7.10 3.07 2.95
CA VAL A 8 5.71 2.58 2.99
C VAL A 8 5.69 1.07 3.24
N LYS A 9 6.49 0.31 2.51
CA LYS A 9 6.59 -1.14 2.68
C LYS A 9 6.99 -1.49 4.12
N ASP A 10 8.01 -0.85 4.67
CA ASP A 10 8.49 -1.12 6.03
C ASP A 10 7.43 -0.84 7.08
N LEU A 11 6.67 0.25 6.93
CA LEU A 11 5.53 0.57 7.80
C LEU A 11 4.43 -0.50 7.72
N LEU A 12 4.07 -0.93 6.51
CA LEU A 12 3.07 -1.97 6.29
C LEU A 12 3.53 -3.32 6.85
N GLN A 13 4.81 -3.66 6.71
CA GLN A 13 5.37 -4.91 7.23
C GLN A 13 5.36 -4.98 8.76
N LYS A 14 5.56 -3.85 9.45
CA LYS A 14 5.49 -3.78 10.93
C LYS A 14 4.13 -4.17 11.48
N GLU A 15 3.05 -3.81 10.80
CA GLU A 15 1.68 -4.17 11.21
C GLU A 15 1.09 -5.34 10.41
N ALA A 16 1.88 -6.03 9.59
CA ALA A 16 1.37 -7.07 8.68
C ALA A 16 0.63 -8.20 9.42
N THR A 17 1.18 -8.66 10.53
CA THR A 17 0.56 -9.69 11.38
C THR A 17 -0.78 -9.24 11.98
N LYS A 18 -0.89 -7.96 12.35
CA LYS A 18 -2.11 -7.40 12.96
C LYS A 18 -3.27 -7.36 11.98
N TYR A 19 -3.01 -7.08 10.70
CA TYR A 19 -4.05 -6.98 9.67
C TYR A 19 -4.23 -8.26 8.85
N ASP A 20 -3.45 -9.31 9.13
CA ASP A 20 -3.38 -10.55 8.35
C ASP A 20 -3.11 -10.26 6.87
N ILE A 21 -2.06 -9.48 6.60
CA ILE A 21 -1.64 -9.14 5.24
C ILE A 21 -0.23 -9.62 4.95
N LYS A 22 0.06 -9.82 3.67
CA LYS A 22 1.41 -10.03 3.15
C LYS A 22 1.75 -8.93 2.15
N VAL A 23 2.94 -8.35 2.30
CA VAL A 23 3.43 -7.28 1.41
C VAL A 23 4.55 -7.84 0.55
N GLU A 24 4.39 -7.80 -0.77
CA GLU A 24 5.31 -8.38 -1.74
C GLU A 24 5.76 -7.35 -2.76
N VAL A 25 7.01 -7.46 -3.23
CA VAL A 25 7.52 -6.61 -4.32
C VAL A 25 7.17 -7.27 -5.64
N LYS A 26 6.35 -6.63 -6.49
CA LYS A 26 5.94 -7.16 -7.80
C LYS A 26 6.69 -6.56 -8.99
N GLY A 27 7.53 -5.56 -8.76
CA GLY A 27 8.32 -4.92 -9.81
C GLY A 27 9.27 -3.87 -9.26
N LYS A 28 9.93 -3.11 -10.14
CA LYS A 28 10.98 -2.14 -9.77
C LYS A 28 10.50 -1.12 -8.72
N ASN A 29 9.24 -0.68 -8.84
CA ASN A 29 8.61 0.38 -8.05
C ASN A 29 7.14 0.03 -7.73
N VAL A 30 6.84 -1.25 -7.49
CA VAL A 30 5.49 -1.72 -7.18
C VAL A 30 5.53 -2.68 -6.01
N ILE A 31 4.68 -2.44 -5.01
CA ILE A 31 4.35 -3.40 -3.96
C ILE A 31 2.90 -3.86 -4.11
N SER A 32 2.65 -5.11 -3.76
CA SER A 32 1.33 -5.71 -3.69
C SER A 32 1.04 -6.12 -2.26
N ILE A 33 -0.20 -5.93 -1.84
CA ILE A 33 -0.73 -6.31 -0.54
C ILE A 33 -1.75 -7.42 -0.79
N THR A 34 -1.46 -8.60 -0.27
CA THR A 34 -2.33 -9.76 -0.35
C THR A 34 -2.90 -10.08 1.04
N LYS A 35 -4.15 -10.56 1.07
CA LYS A 35 -4.83 -11.05 2.28
C LYS A 35 -5.53 -12.35 1.95
N GLY A 36 -5.30 -13.40 2.74
CA GLY A 36 -5.84 -14.74 2.45
C GLY A 36 -5.46 -15.28 1.06
N GLY A 37 -4.27 -14.94 0.55
CA GLY A 37 -3.79 -15.38 -0.78
C GLY A 37 -4.37 -14.61 -1.97
N THR A 38 -5.25 -13.64 -1.76
CA THR A 38 -5.81 -12.79 -2.83
C THR A 38 -5.16 -11.40 -2.80
N GLU A 39 -4.84 -10.85 -3.98
CA GLU A 39 -4.39 -9.47 -4.08
C GLU A 39 -5.52 -8.50 -3.74
N LEU A 40 -5.29 -7.69 -2.70
CA LEU A 40 -6.26 -6.72 -2.21
C LEU A 40 -5.95 -5.32 -2.74
N MET A 41 -4.66 -4.96 -2.79
CA MET A 41 -4.20 -3.65 -3.22
C MET A 41 -2.82 -3.73 -3.87
N SER A 42 -2.53 -2.86 -4.83
CA SER A 42 -1.17 -2.59 -5.28
C SER A 42 -0.85 -1.10 -5.16
N ILE A 43 0.40 -0.80 -4.81
CA ILE A 43 0.92 0.56 -4.67
C ILE A 43 2.12 0.68 -5.59
N ARG A 44 2.05 1.62 -6.53
CA ARG A 44 3.10 1.91 -7.50
C ARG A 44 3.62 3.31 -7.27
N ASP A 45 4.94 3.40 -7.22
CA ASP A 45 5.63 4.67 -7.32
C ASP A 45 5.78 5.05 -8.81
N ALA A 46 5.18 6.19 -9.17
CA ALA A 46 5.15 6.78 -10.51
C ALA A 46 5.77 8.19 -10.48
N ASP A 47 7.01 8.27 -9.97
CA ASP A 47 7.86 9.48 -9.95
C ASP A 47 7.28 10.61 -9.07
N ASP A 48 6.54 11.58 -9.62
CA ASP A 48 5.91 12.64 -8.81
C ASP A 48 4.68 12.16 -8.05
N ASN A 49 4.09 11.04 -8.48
CA ASN A 49 2.85 10.52 -7.94
C ASN A 49 3.01 9.10 -7.37
N VAL A 50 2.13 8.74 -6.45
CA VAL A 50 1.92 7.36 -6.03
C VAL A 50 0.53 6.91 -6.46
N GLU A 51 0.48 5.74 -7.11
CA GLU A 51 -0.74 5.14 -7.63
C GLU A 51 -1.14 3.97 -6.75
N ILE A 52 -2.38 3.96 -6.27
CA ILE A 52 -2.96 2.86 -5.52
C ILE A 52 -4.04 2.21 -6.38
N THR A 53 -3.95 0.90 -6.60
CA THR A 53 -5.06 0.13 -7.17
C THR A 53 -5.72 -0.68 -6.07
N TYR A 54 -7.02 -0.48 -5.86
CA TYR A 54 -7.82 -1.20 -4.87
C TYR A 54 -9.19 -1.52 -5.45
N LYS A 55 -9.60 -2.80 -5.40
CA LYS A 55 -10.88 -3.28 -5.97
C LYS A 55 -11.13 -2.83 -7.42
N GLY A 56 -10.09 -2.83 -8.25
CA GLY A 56 -10.16 -2.43 -9.66
C GLY A 56 -10.23 -0.91 -9.89
N GLN A 57 -10.28 -0.10 -8.84
CA GLN A 57 -10.22 1.35 -8.93
C GLN A 57 -8.79 1.84 -8.71
N LYS A 58 -8.37 2.83 -9.50
CA LYS A 58 -7.07 3.47 -9.39
C LYS A 58 -7.21 4.85 -8.74
N TYR A 59 -6.43 5.09 -7.70
CA TYR A 59 -6.31 6.36 -7.00
C TYR A 59 -4.89 6.89 -7.19
N VAL A 60 -4.76 8.18 -7.44
CA VAL A 60 -3.47 8.82 -7.65
C VAL A 60 -3.30 9.91 -6.62
N TYR A 61 -2.17 9.91 -5.95
CA TYR A 61 -1.81 10.89 -4.93
C TYR A 61 -0.50 11.57 -5.30
N ASP A 62 -0.45 12.87 -5.10
CA ASP A 62 0.76 13.66 -5.24
C ASP A 62 1.68 13.41 -4.03
N LYS A 63 2.95 13.05 -4.29
CA LYS A 63 3.91 12.73 -3.22
C LYS A 63 4.39 13.94 -2.43
N TRP A 64 4.32 15.14 -3.00
CA TRP A 64 4.69 16.37 -2.30
C TRP A 64 3.83 16.58 -1.05
N TYR A 65 2.60 16.07 -1.08
CA TYR A 65 1.63 16.20 0.00
C TYR A 65 1.34 14.89 0.75
N THR A 66 1.75 13.74 0.19
CA THR A 66 1.42 12.43 0.74
C THR A 66 2.64 11.77 1.34
N LYS A 67 2.95 12.07 2.60
CA LYS A 67 4.08 11.41 3.30
C LYS A 67 3.87 9.88 3.39
N PRO A 68 4.95 9.07 3.40
CA PRO A 68 4.87 7.60 3.52
C PRO A 68 3.99 7.12 4.68
N GLN A 69 4.09 7.79 5.83
CA GLN A 69 3.32 7.49 7.04
C GLN A 69 1.82 7.70 6.82
N HIS A 70 1.45 8.76 6.09
CA HIS A 70 0.05 9.05 5.77
C HIS A 70 -0.52 7.99 4.84
N LEU A 71 0.24 7.60 3.81
CA LEU A 71 -0.18 6.56 2.88
C LEU A 71 -0.40 5.22 3.60
N ALA A 72 0.55 4.80 4.43
CA ALA A 72 0.42 3.57 5.23
C ALA A 72 -0.83 3.62 6.14
N GLN A 73 -1.10 4.75 6.79
CA GLN A 73 -2.30 4.92 7.61
C GLN A 73 -3.60 4.80 6.79
N VAL A 74 -3.64 5.37 5.59
CA VAL A 74 -4.79 5.22 4.67
C VAL A 74 -5.00 3.75 4.33
N VAL A 75 -3.94 3.02 4.02
CA VAL A 75 -4.00 1.57 3.75
C VAL A 75 -4.57 0.82 4.95
N PHE A 76 -4.08 1.08 6.18
CA PHE A 76 -4.59 0.44 7.39
C PHE A 76 -6.07 0.75 7.66
N ASN A 77 -6.50 2.00 7.43
CA ASN A 77 -7.91 2.39 7.56
C ASN A 77 -8.79 1.60 6.58
N VAL A 78 -8.35 1.43 5.33
CA VAL A 78 -9.06 0.63 4.32
C VAL A 78 -9.11 -0.84 4.70
N LEU A 79 -8.01 -1.41 5.22
CA LEU A 79 -7.95 -2.80 5.69
C LEU A 79 -8.89 -3.05 6.88
N ASN A 80 -8.96 -2.12 7.83
CA ASN A 80 -9.87 -2.17 8.97
C ASN A 80 -11.34 -2.11 8.52
N ALA A 81 -11.69 -1.12 7.69
CA ALA A 81 -13.06 -0.99 7.18
C ALA A 81 -13.51 -2.22 6.36
N SER A 82 -12.57 -2.89 5.69
CA SER A 82 -12.84 -4.11 4.92
C SER A 82 -13.03 -5.35 5.79
N SER A 83 -12.47 -5.38 7.01
CA SER A 83 -12.51 -6.54 7.92
C SER A 83 -13.73 -6.56 8.84
N GLN A 84 -14.53 -5.47 8.88
CA GLN A 84 -15.74 -5.34 9.69
C GLN A 84 -17.04 -5.65 8.92
N LYS A 85 -16.94 -6.27 7.73
CA LYS A 85 -18.07 -6.76 6.94
C LYS A 85 -17.97 -8.27 6.80
#